data_AF-A0A1I3DAV5-F1
#
_entry.id   AF-A0A1I3DAV5-F1
#
_cell.length_a   1.000
_cell.length_b   1.000
_cell.length_c   1.000
_cell.angle_alpha   90.00
_cell.angle_beta   90.00
_cell.angle_gamma   90.00
#
_symmetry.space_group_name_H-M   'P 1'
#
loop_
_entity.id
_entity.type
_entity.pdbx_description
1 polymer ?
#
loop_
_entity_poly.entity_id
_entity_poly.type
_entity_poly.pdbx_seq_one_letter_code
_entity_poly.pdbx_strand_id
1 'polypeptide(L)'
;MNHIFPSWLVAFALITWGSYVSAQSCSIYFTSPPADSVLRTGTVIIRAAGAPAVWSTNWDLVGIDKNDGFFFGELGALPNPMPFFDYDNPVGLDEGRTTFKVYGEIGLGIPPLCEASGSMRLFYIRPGDQCYAMVEELDKLPLPPNDPVNGFVANQRCIAKYSCGNRPQMQDKAWLTTVVPAFVQPFLDKSGKWNGVIGECRLQSSKLPSYIRKRSCEKWMADYHIAQDLQHALNANGCGTSRDWDEVGGYIKECVAEQNNALEAAVINLIVAKNRNKVRQICTQQDGMQSLASQHWEN
;
A
#
# COMPACT_ATOMS: atom_id res chain seq x y z
N MET A 1 13.67 -64.81 23.26
CA MET A 1 12.67 -64.46 22.23
C MET A 1 12.53 -62.95 22.25
N ASN A 2 13.29 -62.26 21.39
CA ASN A 2 12.90 -61.80 20.04
C ASN A 2 12.52 -60.32 20.16
N HIS A 3 12.96 -59.38 19.33
CA HIS A 3 14.04 -59.28 18.36
C HIS A 3 14.04 -57.79 17.93
N ILE A 4 15.23 -57.18 17.80
CA ILE A 4 15.70 -56.38 16.64
C ILE A 4 14.96 -55.06 16.29
N PHE A 5 15.61 -53.93 16.66
CA PHE A 5 16.24 -52.84 15.83
C PHE A 5 15.54 -52.32 14.55
N PRO A 6 15.83 -51.08 14.03
CA PRO A 6 17.19 -50.45 13.92
C PRO A 6 17.25 -48.91 14.16
N SER A 7 18.36 -48.24 14.54
CA SER A 7 19.79 -48.24 14.11
C SER A 7 20.07 -47.63 12.72
N TRP A 8 19.82 -46.31 12.57
CA TRP A 8 20.16 -45.42 11.44
C TRP A 8 19.36 -44.11 11.66
N LEU A 9 19.86 -42.89 11.85
CA LEU A 9 21.05 -42.18 11.38
C LEU A 9 21.55 -41.23 12.48
N VAL A 10 22.58 -41.65 13.22
CA VAL A 10 23.54 -40.71 13.81
C VAL A 10 24.73 -40.72 12.87
N ALA A 11 24.68 -39.84 11.87
CA ALA A 11 25.85 -39.41 11.14
C ALA A 11 26.09 -37.96 11.53
N PHE A 12 26.84 -37.78 12.63
CA PHE A 12 27.57 -36.56 12.92
C PHE A 12 28.54 -36.35 11.75
N ALA A 13 28.14 -35.54 10.78
CA ALA A 13 29.06 -34.95 9.83
C ALA A 13 29.83 -33.83 10.53
N LEU A 14 30.91 -34.22 11.21
CA LEU A 14 32.06 -33.34 11.42
C LEU A 14 32.71 -33.14 10.04
N ILE A 15 32.23 -32.14 9.31
CA ILE A 15 32.87 -31.60 8.13
C ILE A 15 33.16 -30.12 8.40
N THR A 16 34.44 -29.88 8.70
CA THR A 16 35.23 -28.68 8.41
C THR A 16 34.82 -27.35 9.04
N TRP A 17 35.64 -26.90 9.98
CA TRP A 17 36.11 -25.51 9.98
C TRP A 17 36.60 -25.15 8.56
N GLY A 18 35.92 -24.20 7.95
CA GLY A 18 36.22 -23.71 6.60
C GLY A 18 35.17 -22.69 6.19
N SER A 19 35.36 -21.44 6.65
CA SER A 19 34.55 -20.27 6.30
C SER A 19 33.18 -20.21 6.97
N TYR A 20 33.16 -19.84 8.27
CA TYR A 20 32.11 -18.92 8.72
C TYR A 20 32.33 -17.60 7.95
N VAL A 21 31.87 -17.54 6.71
CA VAL A 21 31.37 -16.25 6.21
C VAL A 21 30.09 -16.09 7.01
N SER A 22 30.18 -15.38 8.14
CA SER A 22 28.98 -14.78 8.71
C SER A 22 28.36 -14.00 7.56
N ALA A 23 27.25 -14.48 7.01
CA ALA A 23 26.41 -13.66 6.17
C ALA A 23 25.98 -12.50 7.09
N GLN A 24 26.71 -11.39 7.03
CA GLN A 24 26.35 -10.19 7.75
C GLN A 24 24.99 -9.79 7.17
N SER A 25 23.98 -9.68 8.02
CA SER A 25 22.66 -9.24 7.59
C SER A 25 22.81 -7.79 7.12
N CYS A 26 22.76 -7.61 5.81
CA CYS A 26 22.80 -6.29 5.20
C CYS A 26 21.39 -5.75 5.00
N SER A 27 21.21 -4.47 5.28
CA SER A 27 19.95 -3.78 5.02
C SER A 27 20.20 -2.34 4.63
N ILE A 28 19.38 -1.85 3.70
CA ILE A 28 19.31 -0.44 3.35
C ILE A 28 17.86 0.00 3.46
N TYR A 29 17.65 1.14 4.10
CA TYR A 29 16.31 1.69 4.32
C TYR A 29 16.31 3.20 4.14
N PHE A 30 15.19 3.73 3.67
CA PHE A 30 14.97 5.16 3.57
C PHE A 30 14.68 5.75 4.95
N THR A 31 15.21 6.94 5.21
CA THR A 31 15.03 7.64 6.49
C THR A 31 14.26 8.95 6.34
N SER A 32 14.31 9.58 5.17
CA SER A 32 13.54 10.77 4.87
C SER A 32 13.30 10.93 3.37
N PRO A 33 12.08 11.28 2.94
CA PRO A 33 10.86 11.30 3.76
C PRO A 33 10.49 9.90 4.28
N PRO A 34 9.62 9.80 5.29
CA PRO A 34 9.05 8.52 5.70
C PRO A 34 8.40 7.82 4.50
N ALA A 35 8.51 6.49 4.45
CA ALA A 35 7.84 5.69 3.42
C ALA A 35 6.33 6.00 3.40
N ASP A 36 5.78 5.96 2.19
CA ASP A 36 4.39 6.31 1.90
C ASP A 36 4.05 7.77 2.28
N SER A 37 5.00 8.70 2.38
CA SER A 37 4.65 10.10 2.64
C SER A 37 3.93 10.75 1.46
N VAL A 38 3.02 11.67 1.77
CA VAL A 38 2.42 12.55 0.77
C VAL A 38 3.03 13.93 0.85
N LEU A 39 3.38 14.47 -0.31
CA LEU A 39 4.16 15.67 -0.48
C LEU A 39 3.37 16.66 -1.35
N ARG A 40 3.43 17.94 -0.97
CA ARG A 40 2.86 19.05 -1.73
C ARG A 40 3.90 19.77 -2.60
N THR A 41 5.15 19.34 -2.52
CA THR A 41 6.27 19.84 -3.32
C THR A 41 6.61 18.80 -4.38
N GLY A 42 6.83 19.25 -5.62
CA GLY A 42 7.20 18.38 -6.74
C GLY A 42 8.66 17.92 -6.71
N THR A 43 9.41 18.21 -5.66
CA THR A 43 10.81 17.81 -5.48
C THR A 43 11.07 17.42 -4.04
N VAL A 44 11.98 16.47 -3.83
CA VAL A 44 12.34 16.00 -2.49
C VAL A 44 13.80 15.57 -2.40
N ILE A 45 14.41 15.77 -1.23
CA ILE A 45 15.72 15.21 -0.91
C ILE A 45 15.48 13.85 -0.27
N ILE A 46 16.10 12.83 -0.85
CA ILE A 46 16.00 11.46 -0.37
C ILE A 46 17.20 11.18 0.54
N ARG A 47 16.92 10.60 1.70
CA ARG A 47 17.90 10.13 2.66
C ARG A 47 17.72 8.66 2.92
N ALA A 48 18.82 7.93 3.01
CA ALA A 48 18.81 6.51 3.33
C ALA A 48 19.92 6.16 4.32
N ALA A 49 19.82 4.97 4.89
CA ALA A 49 20.72 4.42 5.88
C ALA A 49 21.08 2.98 5.51
N GLY A 50 22.30 2.58 5.85
CA GLY A 50 22.80 1.22 5.65
C GLY A 50 23.21 0.57 6.97
N ALA A 51 22.99 -0.73 7.09
CA ALA A 51 23.55 -1.57 8.15
C ALA A 51 24.20 -2.82 7.52
N PRO A 52 25.53 -3.03 7.66
CA PRO A 52 26.50 -2.12 8.28
C PRO A 52 26.58 -0.76 7.54
N ALA A 53 27.14 0.26 8.21
CA ALA A 53 27.33 1.58 7.61
C ALA A 53 28.07 1.47 6.27
N VAL A 54 27.61 2.22 5.26
CA VAL A 54 28.20 2.20 3.91
C VAL A 54 29.55 2.90 3.95
N TRP A 55 30.56 2.31 3.30
CA TRP A 55 31.92 2.85 3.21
C TRP A 55 32.17 3.32 1.79
N SER A 56 32.14 4.62 1.52
CA SER A 56 32.62 5.14 0.22
C SER A 56 34.15 5.13 0.11
N THR A 57 34.76 3.98 0.39
CA THR A 57 35.93 3.57 -0.39
C THR A 57 35.48 3.45 -1.85
N ASN A 58 36.40 3.47 -2.81
CA ASN A 58 36.13 3.65 -4.26
C ASN A 58 35.22 2.59 -4.93
N TRP A 59 34.48 1.77 -4.18
CA TRP A 59 33.87 0.52 -4.62
C TRP A 59 32.51 0.19 -3.97
N ASP A 60 31.96 1.04 -3.09
CA ASP A 60 30.56 0.88 -2.62
C ASP A 60 29.63 1.65 -3.59
N LEU A 61 28.73 0.92 -4.23
CA LEU A 61 27.74 1.50 -5.15
C LEU A 61 26.43 1.68 -4.41
N VAL A 62 25.86 2.88 -4.48
CA VAL A 62 24.54 3.19 -3.94
C VAL A 62 23.75 3.93 -5.01
N GLY A 63 22.55 3.45 -5.32
CA GLY A 63 21.73 4.02 -6.39
C GLY A 63 20.26 4.17 -6.00
N ILE A 64 19.57 5.09 -6.66
CA ILE A 64 18.11 5.19 -6.63
C ILE A 64 17.56 4.92 -8.02
N ASP A 65 16.63 3.99 -8.09
CA ASP A 65 15.75 3.82 -9.24
C ASP A 65 14.41 4.51 -8.96
N LYS A 66 13.97 5.38 -9.89
CA LYS A 66 12.65 6.02 -9.88
C LYS A 66 11.75 5.33 -10.90
N ASN A 67 10.62 4.77 -10.46
CA ASN A 67 9.58 4.17 -11.32
C ASN A 67 10.10 3.08 -12.29
N ASP A 68 11.04 2.25 -11.83
CA ASP A 68 11.73 1.21 -12.62
C ASP A 68 12.62 1.78 -13.76
N GLY A 69 13.02 3.05 -13.63
CA GLY A 69 14.03 3.74 -14.41
C GLY A 69 15.30 3.98 -13.58
N PHE A 70 16.39 3.35 -13.99
CA PHE A 70 17.64 3.31 -13.24
C PHE A 70 18.42 4.64 -13.32
N PHE A 71 18.66 5.29 -12.19
CA PHE A 71 19.58 6.43 -12.06
C PHE A 71 20.78 6.05 -11.18
N PHE A 72 21.98 6.08 -11.77
CA PHE A 72 23.21 6.10 -10.96
C PHE A 72 23.43 7.52 -10.45
N GLY A 73 23.37 7.69 -9.13
CA GLY A 73 24.13 8.76 -8.47
C GLY A 73 25.41 8.13 -7.95
N GLU A 74 26.54 8.33 -8.61
CA GLU A 74 27.82 8.02 -7.98
C GLU A 74 27.96 8.97 -6.79
N LEU A 75 27.82 8.44 -5.57
CA LEU A 75 28.26 9.16 -4.39
C LEU A 75 29.78 9.33 -4.53
N GLY A 76 30.25 10.58 -4.68
CA GLY A 76 31.68 10.86 -4.70
C GLY A 76 32.35 10.29 -3.44
N ALA A 77 33.65 9.99 -3.49
CA ALA A 77 34.37 9.36 -2.38
C ALA A 77 34.20 10.15 -1.07
N LEU A 78 33.41 9.63 -0.13
CA LEU A 78 33.27 10.20 1.21
C LEU A 78 34.35 9.59 2.12
N PRO A 79 35.03 10.40 2.95
CA PRO A 79 36.22 9.96 3.67
C PRO A 79 35.94 9.09 4.91
N ASN A 80 34.68 8.86 5.31
CA ASN A 80 34.32 8.14 6.53
C ASN A 80 33.10 7.23 6.32
N PRO A 81 33.00 6.08 7.03
CA PRO A 81 31.79 5.26 7.02
C PRO A 81 30.61 6.08 7.54
N MET A 82 29.52 6.10 6.79
CA MET A 82 28.33 6.83 7.19
C MET A 82 27.14 5.90 7.40
N PRO A 83 26.50 5.94 8.59
CA PRO A 83 25.27 5.20 8.83
C PRO A 83 24.10 5.78 8.02
N PHE A 84 24.24 7.01 7.50
CA PHE A 84 23.25 7.73 6.69
C PHE A 84 23.94 8.38 5.50
N PHE A 85 23.25 8.47 4.37
CA PHE A 85 23.69 9.26 3.23
C PHE A 85 22.50 10.01 2.63
N ASP A 86 22.79 11.23 2.17
CA ASP A 86 21.85 12.10 1.47
C ASP A 86 22.18 12.00 -0.02
N TYR A 87 21.16 11.96 -0.87
CA TYR A 87 21.36 12.12 -2.30
C TYR A 87 21.39 13.63 -2.59
N ASP A 88 22.55 14.12 -3.04
CA ASP A 88 22.85 15.56 -3.16
C ASP A 88 21.87 16.34 -4.05
N ASN A 89 21.25 15.65 -5.02
CA ASN A 89 20.33 16.27 -5.95
C ASN A 89 18.87 16.01 -5.54
N PRO A 90 18.05 17.07 -5.35
CA PRO A 90 16.61 16.93 -5.19
C PRO A 90 16.03 16.12 -6.36
N VAL A 91 15.26 15.09 -6.03
CA VAL A 91 14.61 14.25 -7.03
C VAL A 91 13.23 14.81 -7.35
N GLY A 92 12.95 15.00 -8.63
CA GLY A 92 11.64 15.42 -9.10
C GLY A 92 10.61 14.31 -8.91
N LEU A 93 9.44 14.65 -8.39
CA LEU A 93 8.30 13.78 -8.22
C LEU A 93 7.30 14.02 -9.35
N ASP A 94 6.87 12.94 -9.99
CA ASP A 94 5.76 13.02 -10.93
C ASP A 94 4.46 13.11 -10.13
N GLU A 95 3.45 13.79 -10.68
CA GLU A 95 2.14 13.82 -10.04
C GLU A 95 1.66 12.38 -9.84
N GLY A 96 1.29 12.09 -8.60
CA GLY A 96 0.84 10.79 -8.16
C GLY A 96 1.89 9.97 -7.41
N ARG A 97 1.75 8.65 -7.46
CA ARG A 97 2.64 7.68 -6.80
C ARG A 97 3.94 7.57 -7.58
N THR A 98 5.04 7.88 -6.90
CA THR A 98 6.41 7.61 -7.37
C THR A 98 7.01 6.53 -6.48
N THR A 99 7.49 5.44 -7.07
CA THR A 99 8.21 4.39 -6.35
C THR A 99 9.70 4.61 -6.50
N PHE A 100 10.41 4.57 -5.38
CA PHE A 100 11.85 4.63 -5.33
C PHE A 100 12.39 3.30 -4.83
N LYS A 101 13.34 2.71 -5.56
CA LYS A 101 14.13 1.60 -5.05
C LYS A 101 15.53 2.12 -4.76
N VAL A 102 16.03 1.86 -3.57
CA VAL A 102 17.44 2.07 -3.26
C VAL A 102 18.13 0.74 -3.33
N TYR A 103 19.28 0.76 -3.97
CA TYR A 103 20.19 -0.35 -4.07
C TYR A 103 21.51 0.02 -3.41
N GLY A 104 22.16 -0.94 -2.76
CA GLY A 104 23.55 -0.78 -2.39
C GLY A 104 24.33 -2.09 -2.37
N GLU A 105 25.56 -1.99 -2.84
CA GLU A 105 26.58 -3.04 -2.81
C GLU A 105 27.77 -2.59 -1.97
N ILE A 106 28.33 -3.52 -1.20
CA ILE A 106 29.58 -3.34 -0.48
C ILE A 106 30.57 -4.39 -0.99
N GLY A 107 31.75 -3.95 -1.43
CA GLY A 107 32.92 -4.80 -1.73
C GLY A 107 33.18 -5.18 -3.20
N LEU A 108 34.46 -5.22 -3.56
CA LEU A 108 34.96 -5.69 -4.87
C LEU A 108 34.90 -7.23 -4.98
N GLY A 109 33.87 -7.75 -5.63
CA GLY A 109 33.77 -9.16 -6.00
C GLY A 109 32.52 -9.46 -6.80
N ILE A 110 32.59 -10.45 -7.69
CA ILE A 110 31.40 -11.17 -8.15
C ILE A 110 31.43 -12.52 -7.42
N PRO A 111 30.58 -12.73 -6.40
CA PRO A 111 29.53 -11.84 -5.88
C PRO A 111 30.06 -10.75 -4.91
N PRO A 112 29.30 -9.65 -4.70
CA PRO A 112 29.66 -8.60 -3.74
C PRO A 112 29.73 -9.18 -2.31
N LEU A 113 30.48 -8.51 -1.42
CA LEU A 113 30.54 -8.94 0.00
C LEU A 113 29.17 -8.81 0.67
N CYS A 114 28.36 -7.85 0.20
CA CYS A 114 27.05 -7.56 0.72
C CYS A 114 26.23 -6.79 -0.33
N GLU A 115 24.98 -7.19 -0.49
CA GLU A 115 24.00 -6.55 -1.36
C GLU A 115 22.73 -6.33 -0.54
N ALA A 116 22.14 -5.14 -0.65
CA ALA A 116 20.87 -4.83 -0.05
C ALA A 116 20.05 -3.93 -0.96
N SER A 117 18.73 -4.08 -0.88
CA SER A 117 17.80 -3.17 -1.52
C SER A 117 16.67 -2.80 -0.58
N GLY A 118 16.18 -1.58 -0.76
CA GLY A 118 15.02 -1.05 -0.08
C GLY A 118 14.07 -0.43 -1.10
N SER A 119 12.80 -0.31 -0.75
CA SER A 119 11.84 0.45 -1.56
C SER A 119 11.06 1.42 -0.68
N MET A 120 10.72 2.58 -1.23
CA MET A 120 9.76 3.49 -0.66
C MET A 120 8.83 3.99 -1.76
N ARG A 121 7.62 4.38 -1.36
CA ARG A 121 6.68 5.07 -2.24
C ARG A 121 6.46 6.46 -1.69
N LEU A 122 6.47 7.46 -2.56
CA LEU A 122 6.12 8.82 -2.24
C LEU A 122 4.98 9.27 -3.14
N PHE A 123 4.10 10.11 -2.62
CA PHE A 123 2.96 10.61 -3.37
C PHE A 123 3.13 12.12 -3.53
N TYR A 124 3.25 12.62 -4.75
CA TYR A 124 3.19 14.06 -5.01
C TYR A 124 1.80 14.43 -5.51
N ILE A 125 1.09 15.27 -4.77
CA ILE A 125 -0.25 15.71 -5.16
C ILE A 125 -0.30 17.22 -5.30
N ARG A 126 -0.93 17.69 -6.38
CA ARG A 126 -1.15 19.12 -6.60
C ARG A 126 -2.09 19.70 -5.54
N PRO A 127 -1.83 20.93 -5.04
CA PRO A 127 -2.78 21.65 -4.22
C PRO A 127 -4.15 21.76 -4.90
N GLY A 128 -5.23 21.55 -4.15
CA GLY A 128 -6.61 21.67 -4.65
C GLY A 128 -7.23 20.39 -5.23
N ASP A 129 -6.49 19.26 -5.26
CA ASP A 129 -7.04 17.97 -5.68
C ASP A 129 -8.08 17.47 -4.66
N GLN A 130 -9.35 17.37 -5.09
CA GLN A 130 -10.48 16.97 -4.24
C GLN A 130 -10.42 15.51 -3.80
N CYS A 131 -9.84 14.61 -4.62
CA CYS A 131 -9.62 13.22 -4.23
C CYS A 131 -8.69 13.20 -3.01
N TYR A 132 -7.61 13.99 -3.08
CA TYR A 132 -6.62 14.04 -2.02
C TYR A 132 -7.09 14.77 -0.76
N ALA A 133 -7.96 15.78 -0.89
CA ALA A 133 -8.58 16.39 0.29
C ALA A 133 -9.23 15.34 1.20
N MET A 134 -9.84 14.29 0.63
CA MET A 134 -10.40 13.18 1.41
C MET A 134 -9.35 12.32 2.10
N VAL A 135 -8.17 12.15 1.50
CA VAL A 135 -7.04 11.45 2.13
C VAL A 135 -6.59 12.21 3.37
N GLU A 136 -6.50 13.53 3.28
CA GLU A 136 -6.11 14.38 4.42
C GLU A 136 -7.14 14.34 5.54
N GLU A 137 -8.44 14.36 5.23
CA GLU A 137 -9.48 14.21 6.24
C GLU A 137 -9.46 12.81 6.88
N LEU A 138 -9.23 11.75 6.10
CA LEU A 138 -9.08 10.40 6.63
C LEU A 138 -7.86 10.29 7.56
N ASP A 139 -6.73 10.93 7.23
CA ASP A 139 -5.50 10.93 8.03
C ASP A 139 -5.66 11.64 9.38
N LYS A 140 -6.59 12.60 9.50
CA LYS A 140 -6.92 13.27 10.77
C LYS A 140 -7.68 12.40 11.75
N LEU A 141 -8.28 11.28 11.32
CA LEU A 141 -9.03 10.42 12.22
C LEU A 141 -8.12 9.85 13.34
N PRO A 142 -8.55 9.81 14.60
CA PRO A 142 -7.77 9.14 15.63
C PRO A 142 -7.78 7.63 15.40
N LEU A 143 -6.67 6.96 15.74
CA LEU A 143 -6.58 5.50 15.82
C LEU A 143 -6.28 5.08 17.27
N PRO A 144 -7.27 5.16 18.19
CA PRO A 144 -7.04 4.82 19.60
C PRO A 144 -6.59 3.37 19.75
N PRO A 145 -5.65 3.05 20.66
CA PRO A 145 -5.24 1.67 20.88
C PRO A 145 -6.45 0.76 21.16
N ASN A 146 -6.47 -0.40 20.52
CA ASN A 146 -7.50 -1.44 20.67
C ASN A 146 -8.93 -1.08 20.19
N ASP A 147 -9.15 0.05 19.51
CA ASP A 147 -10.44 0.30 18.86
C ASP A 147 -10.63 -0.72 17.71
N PRO A 148 -11.72 -1.52 17.71
CA PRO A 148 -12.00 -2.49 16.65
C PRO A 148 -12.19 -1.85 15.26
N VAL A 149 -12.45 -0.55 15.19
CA VAL A 149 -12.64 0.19 13.93
C VAL A 149 -11.30 0.52 13.23
N ASN A 150 -10.17 0.42 13.94
CA ASN A 150 -8.88 0.90 13.42
C ASN A 150 -8.46 0.23 12.12
N GLY A 151 -8.66 -1.08 11.97
CA GLY A 151 -8.26 -1.76 10.74
C GLY A 151 -9.09 -1.33 9.54
N PHE A 152 -10.36 -0.97 9.73
CA PHE A 152 -11.18 -0.40 8.67
C PHE A 152 -10.62 0.96 8.25
N VAL A 153 -10.34 1.85 9.22
CA VAL A 153 -9.79 3.18 8.95
C VAL A 153 -8.42 3.10 8.29
N ALA A 154 -7.54 2.20 8.74
CA ALA A 154 -6.22 1.99 8.14
C ALA A 154 -6.34 1.54 6.67
N ASN A 155 -7.23 0.60 6.37
CA ASN A 155 -7.49 0.18 5.00
C ASN A 155 -8.06 1.33 4.15
N GLN A 156 -9.04 2.10 4.66
CA GLN A 156 -9.61 3.23 3.91
C GLN A 156 -8.57 4.31 3.61
N ARG A 157 -7.69 4.64 4.56
CA ARG A 157 -6.56 5.56 4.34
C ARG A 157 -5.65 5.07 3.22
N CYS A 158 -5.20 3.82 3.31
CA CYS A 158 -4.31 3.25 2.31
C CYS A 158 -4.99 3.24 0.92
N ILE A 159 -6.23 2.77 0.83
CA ILE A 159 -6.98 2.67 -0.43
C ILE A 159 -7.18 4.07 -1.02
N ALA A 160 -7.62 5.05 -0.24
CA ALA A 160 -7.83 6.42 -0.71
C ALA A 160 -6.51 7.04 -1.19
N LYS A 161 -5.44 6.86 -0.41
CA LYS A 161 -4.11 7.35 -0.75
C LYS A 161 -3.57 6.74 -2.03
N TYR A 162 -3.73 5.43 -2.22
CA TYR A 162 -3.24 4.76 -3.42
C TYR A 162 -4.11 5.09 -4.62
N SER A 163 -5.43 5.15 -4.45
CA SER A 163 -6.34 5.49 -5.55
C SER A 163 -6.14 6.93 -6.01
N CYS A 164 -6.17 7.90 -5.09
CA CYS A 164 -5.92 9.31 -5.41
C CYS A 164 -4.47 9.56 -5.87
N GLY A 165 -3.52 8.84 -5.27
CA GLY A 165 -2.12 8.85 -5.64
C GLY A 165 -1.87 8.31 -7.05
N ASN A 166 -2.61 7.32 -7.53
CA ASN A 166 -2.41 6.80 -8.89
C ASN A 166 -3.40 7.37 -9.90
N ARG A 167 -4.25 8.34 -9.50
CA ARG A 167 -5.22 9.03 -10.38
C ARG A 167 -4.61 9.49 -11.71
N PRO A 168 -3.39 10.06 -11.78
CA PRO A 168 -2.81 10.48 -13.06
C PRO A 168 -2.55 9.34 -14.06
N GLN A 169 -2.47 8.10 -13.58
CA GLN A 169 -2.26 6.87 -14.37
C GLN A 169 -3.58 6.23 -14.85
N MET A 170 -4.71 6.72 -14.36
CA MET A 170 -6.04 6.23 -14.72
C MET A 170 -6.44 6.67 -16.13
N GLN A 171 -7.30 5.88 -16.77
CA GLN A 171 -7.90 6.19 -18.05
C GLN A 171 -8.83 7.41 -17.93
N ASP A 172 -9.77 7.38 -16.97
CA ASP A 172 -10.53 8.56 -16.57
C ASP A 172 -9.91 9.19 -15.31
N LYS A 173 -9.09 10.21 -15.54
CA LYS A 173 -8.39 10.97 -14.49
C LYS A 173 -9.32 11.82 -13.63
N ALA A 174 -10.55 12.08 -14.07
CA ALA A 174 -11.53 12.89 -13.36
C ALA A 174 -12.47 12.03 -12.51
N TRP A 175 -12.70 10.77 -12.89
CA TRP A 175 -13.62 9.87 -12.20
C TRP A 175 -13.39 9.79 -10.68
N LEU A 176 -12.14 9.58 -10.23
CA LEU A 176 -11.85 9.54 -8.79
C LEU A 176 -11.96 10.90 -8.09
N THR A 177 -11.88 12.02 -8.81
CA THR A 177 -12.05 13.35 -8.20
C THR A 177 -13.46 13.61 -7.69
N THR A 178 -14.45 12.86 -8.20
CA THR A 178 -15.85 12.97 -7.82
C THR A 178 -16.33 11.75 -7.02
N VAL A 179 -15.93 10.54 -7.44
CA VAL A 179 -16.34 9.30 -6.75
C VAL A 179 -15.73 9.20 -5.36
N VAL A 180 -14.43 9.49 -5.18
CA VAL A 180 -13.79 9.32 -3.86
C VAL A 180 -14.41 10.24 -2.80
N PRO A 181 -14.62 11.55 -3.04
CA PRO A 181 -15.36 12.38 -2.11
C PRO A 181 -16.76 11.85 -1.81
N ALA A 182 -17.56 11.52 -2.82
CA ALA A 182 -18.92 11.01 -2.60
C ALA A 182 -18.94 9.68 -1.83
N PHE A 183 -17.92 8.85 -1.99
CA PHE A 183 -17.76 7.57 -1.31
C PHE A 183 -17.31 7.73 0.14
N VAL A 184 -16.32 8.59 0.40
CA VAL A 184 -15.67 8.74 1.71
C VAL A 184 -16.45 9.66 2.65
N GLN A 185 -17.07 10.72 2.12
CA GLN A 185 -17.73 11.76 2.91
C GLN A 185 -18.80 11.21 3.87
N PRO A 186 -19.67 10.26 3.49
CA PRO A 186 -20.65 9.68 4.42
C PRO A 186 -20.00 9.07 5.67
N PHE A 187 -18.84 8.42 5.52
CA PHE A 187 -18.11 7.85 6.64
C PHE A 187 -17.48 8.92 7.53
N LEU A 188 -16.93 9.99 6.95
CA LEU A 188 -16.35 11.11 7.70
C LEU A 188 -17.43 11.83 8.52
N ASP A 189 -18.55 12.16 7.90
CA ASP A 189 -19.67 12.88 8.52
C ASP A 189 -20.53 12.01 9.44
N LYS A 190 -20.27 10.69 9.47
CA LYS A 190 -21.09 9.69 10.16
C LYS A 190 -22.57 9.75 9.74
N SER A 191 -22.82 10.09 8.47
CA SER A 191 -24.18 10.18 7.93
C SER A 191 -24.77 8.80 7.64
N GLY A 192 -26.05 8.74 7.26
CA GLY A 192 -26.74 7.46 7.02
C GLY A 192 -26.79 6.59 8.28
N LYS A 193 -26.34 5.33 8.17
CA LYS A 193 -26.37 4.36 9.28
C LYS A 193 -25.00 4.18 9.96
N TRP A 194 -24.01 5.04 9.66
CA TRP A 194 -22.65 4.88 10.15
C TRP A 194 -22.54 4.80 11.68
N ASN A 195 -23.30 5.61 12.42
CA ASN A 195 -23.33 5.52 13.88
C ASN A 195 -23.80 4.15 14.39
N GLY A 196 -24.83 3.57 13.75
CA GLY A 196 -25.32 2.23 14.07
C GLY A 196 -24.29 1.16 13.70
N VAL A 197 -23.71 1.24 12.51
CA VAL A 197 -22.68 0.30 12.01
C VAL A 197 -21.46 0.27 12.93
N ILE A 198 -20.97 1.43 13.36
CA ILE A 198 -19.84 1.54 14.30
C ILE A 198 -20.23 1.03 15.69
N GLY A 199 -21.43 1.36 16.17
CA GLY A 199 -21.96 0.88 17.45
C GLY A 199 -22.05 -0.64 17.50
N GLU A 200 -22.64 -1.25 16.47
CA GLU A 200 -22.75 -2.71 16.34
C GLU A 200 -21.39 -3.38 16.22
N CYS A 201 -20.45 -2.81 15.45
CA CYS A 201 -19.07 -3.30 15.41
C CYS A 201 -18.47 -3.36 16.82
N ARG A 202 -18.60 -2.28 17.61
CA ARG A 202 -18.05 -2.21 18.97
C ARG A 202 -18.72 -3.23 19.90
N LEU A 203 -20.05 -3.39 19.82
CA LEU A 203 -20.83 -4.34 20.61
C LEU A 203 -20.59 -5.81 20.24
N GLN A 204 -20.50 -6.14 18.95
CA GLN A 204 -20.18 -7.50 18.50
C GLN A 204 -18.76 -7.86 18.90
N SER A 205 -17.83 -6.90 18.79
CA SER A 205 -16.45 -7.12 19.20
C SER A 205 -16.36 -7.49 20.68
N SER A 206 -17.12 -6.87 21.59
CA SER A 206 -16.99 -7.19 23.02
C SER A 206 -17.38 -8.62 23.39
N LYS A 207 -18.05 -9.35 22.49
CA LYS A 207 -18.49 -10.74 22.69
C LYS A 207 -17.58 -11.80 22.04
N LEU A 208 -16.60 -11.39 21.22
CA LEU A 208 -15.73 -12.30 20.46
C LEU A 208 -14.31 -12.36 21.03
N PRO A 209 -13.57 -13.46 20.82
CA PRO A 209 -12.14 -13.54 21.13
C PRO A 209 -11.34 -12.43 20.41
N SER A 210 -10.35 -11.86 21.08
CA SER A 210 -9.61 -10.66 20.63
C SER A 210 -9.07 -10.72 19.20
N TYR A 211 -8.66 -11.90 18.73
CA TYR A 211 -8.14 -12.10 17.37
C TYR A 211 -9.22 -12.06 16.28
N ILE A 212 -10.50 -12.34 16.61
CA ILE A 212 -11.63 -12.30 15.65
C ILE A 212 -12.30 -10.92 15.65
N ARG A 213 -12.26 -10.22 16.79
CA ARG A 213 -12.95 -8.93 17.03
C ARG A 213 -12.74 -7.90 15.93
N LYS A 214 -11.47 -7.64 15.60
CA LYS A 214 -11.08 -6.60 14.64
C LYS A 214 -11.58 -6.96 13.24
N ARG A 215 -11.39 -8.22 12.82
CA ARG A 215 -11.76 -8.71 11.49
C ARG A 215 -13.27 -8.71 11.26
N SER A 216 -14.06 -9.11 12.25
CA SER A 216 -15.52 -9.08 12.14
C SER A 216 -16.05 -7.66 11.99
N CYS A 217 -15.50 -6.72 12.77
CA CYS A 217 -15.84 -5.30 12.65
C CYS A 217 -15.45 -4.72 11.29
N GLU A 218 -14.20 -4.94 10.86
CA GLU A 218 -13.67 -4.51 9.58
C GLU A 218 -14.57 -4.96 8.42
N LYS A 219 -14.97 -6.24 8.44
CA LYS A 219 -15.88 -6.81 7.45
C LYS A 219 -17.23 -6.13 7.45
N TRP A 220 -17.86 -5.97 8.62
CA TRP A 220 -19.18 -5.35 8.74
C TRP A 220 -19.20 -3.92 8.19
N MET A 221 -18.19 -3.13 8.57
CA MET A 221 -18.02 -1.77 8.08
C MET A 221 -17.75 -1.72 6.58
N ALA A 222 -16.89 -2.60 6.06
CA ALA A 222 -16.60 -2.68 4.63
C ALA A 222 -17.81 -3.11 3.80
N ASP A 223 -18.58 -4.09 4.26
CA ASP A 223 -19.80 -4.55 3.58
C ASP A 223 -20.83 -3.41 3.48
N TYR A 224 -21.04 -2.64 4.56
CA TYR A 224 -21.91 -1.46 4.54
C TYR A 224 -21.39 -0.39 3.58
N HIS A 225 -20.11 -0.03 3.69
CA HIS A 225 -19.49 1.02 2.89
C HIS A 225 -19.57 0.71 1.40
N ILE A 226 -19.26 -0.53 1.00
CA ILE A 226 -19.34 -0.96 -0.41
C ILE A 226 -20.81 -0.99 -0.86
N ALA A 227 -21.70 -1.60 -0.10
CA ALA A 227 -23.08 -1.78 -0.55
C ALA A 227 -23.89 -0.48 -0.60
N GLN A 228 -23.57 0.50 0.25
CA GLN A 228 -24.33 1.74 0.36
C GLN A 228 -23.56 2.91 -0.25
N ASP A 229 -22.41 3.26 0.32
CA ASP A 229 -21.72 4.49 -0.04
C ASP A 229 -21.09 4.38 -1.44
N LEU A 230 -20.48 3.25 -1.78
CA LEU A 230 -19.91 3.06 -3.12
C LEU A 230 -21.01 3.02 -4.17
N GLN A 231 -22.10 2.29 -3.93
CA GLN A 231 -23.24 2.26 -4.86
C GLN A 231 -23.79 3.67 -5.11
N HIS A 232 -23.97 4.45 -4.03
CA HIS A 232 -24.47 5.81 -4.16
C HIS A 232 -23.48 6.71 -4.91
N ALA A 233 -22.19 6.64 -4.59
CA ALA A 233 -21.14 7.42 -5.25
C ALA A 233 -21.05 7.11 -6.75
N LEU A 234 -21.10 5.83 -7.13
CA LEU A 234 -21.07 5.43 -8.55
C LEU A 234 -22.34 5.86 -9.29
N ASN A 235 -23.51 5.72 -8.67
CA ASN A 235 -24.76 6.14 -9.30
C ASN A 235 -24.82 7.65 -9.54
N ALA A 236 -24.15 8.45 -8.70
CA ALA A 236 -24.13 9.90 -8.84
C ALA A 236 -23.03 10.41 -9.80
N ASN A 237 -21.91 9.70 -9.90
CA ASN A 237 -20.69 10.21 -10.55
C ASN A 237 -20.14 9.30 -11.67
N GLY A 238 -20.85 8.23 -12.00
CA GLY A 238 -20.48 7.26 -13.04
C GLY A 238 -19.74 6.02 -12.52
N CYS A 239 -19.87 4.93 -13.27
CA CYS A 239 -19.39 3.60 -12.85
C CYS A 239 -17.89 3.32 -13.13
N GLY A 240 -17.19 4.25 -13.77
CA GLY A 240 -15.79 4.10 -14.19
C GLY A 240 -15.57 3.10 -15.33
N THR A 241 -14.43 3.24 -16.01
CA THR A 241 -14.02 2.30 -17.06
C THR A 241 -13.59 0.95 -16.44
N SER A 242 -13.53 -0.11 -17.25
CA SER A 242 -13.07 -1.42 -16.74
C SER A 242 -11.62 -1.39 -16.31
N ARG A 243 -10.79 -0.64 -17.03
CA ARG A 243 -9.39 -0.46 -16.67
C ARG A 243 -9.25 0.24 -15.32
N ASP A 244 -9.92 1.38 -15.15
CA ASP A 244 -9.89 2.16 -13.90
C ASP A 244 -10.39 1.35 -12.69
N TRP A 245 -11.43 0.55 -12.92
CA TRP A 245 -11.98 -0.33 -11.90
C TRP A 245 -11.02 -1.43 -11.46
N ASP A 246 -10.29 -2.01 -12.40
CA ASP A 246 -9.31 -3.06 -12.14
C ASP A 246 -8.08 -2.49 -11.44
N GLU A 247 -7.63 -1.28 -11.82
CA GLU A 247 -6.57 -0.53 -11.13
C GLU A 247 -6.91 -0.29 -9.66
N VAL A 248 -8.10 0.26 -9.36
CA VAL A 248 -8.56 0.43 -7.97
C VAL A 248 -8.64 -0.92 -7.25
N GLY A 249 -9.02 -1.99 -7.97
CA GLY A 249 -8.98 -3.36 -7.45
C GLY A 249 -7.59 -3.82 -7.05
N GLY A 250 -6.57 -3.47 -7.85
CA GLY A 250 -5.17 -3.71 -7.55
C GLY A 250 -4.70 -2.98 -6.29
N TYR A 251 -5.06 -1.70 -6.15
CA TYR A 251 -4.69 -0.90 -4.97
C TYR A 251 -5.32 -1.43 -3.69
N ILE A 252 -6.59 -1.85 -3.74
CA ILE A 252 -7.25 -2.52 -2.62
C ILE A 252 -6.49 -3.78 -2.23
N LYS A 253 -6.08 -4.59 -3.22
CA LYS A 253 -5.34 -5.82 -2.97
C LYS A 253 -4.00 -5.56 -2.29
N GLU A 254 -3.28 -4.54 -2.74
CA GLU A 254 -2.01 -4.08 -2.16
C GLU A 254 -2.21 -3.64 -0.71
N CYS A 255 -3.14 -2.73 -0.45
CA CYS A 255 -3.43 -2.22 0.89
C CYS A 255 -3.88 -3.30 1.88
N VAL A 256 -4.73 -4.23 1.44
CA VAL A 256 -5.15 -5.35 2.27
C VAL A 256 -3.96 -6.27 2.57
N ALA A 257 -3.08 -6.54 1.60
CA ALA A 257 -1.90 -7.37 1.82
C ALA A 257 -0.89 -6.74 2.81
N GLU A 258 -0.76 -5.42 2.85
CA GLU A 258 0.13 -4.74 3.80
C GLU A 258 -0.33 -4.87 5.26
N GLN A 259 -1.64 -5.03 5.48
CA GLN A 259 -2.24 -5.06 6.83
C GLN A 259 -2.57 -6.48 7.31
N ASN A 260 -2.31 -7.50 6.50
CA ASN A 260 -2.77 -8.87 6.72
C ASN A 260 -1.71 -9.90 6.30
N ASN A 261 -1.71 -11.08 6.92
CA ASN A 261 -0.95 -12.19 6.36
C ASN A 261 -1.54 -12.65 5.02
N ALA A 262 -0.76 -13.40 4.23
CA ALA A 262 -1.12 -13.77 2.87
C ALA A 262 -2.47 -14.50 2.76
N LEU A 263 -2.80 -15.39 3.70
CA LEU A 263 -4.05 -16.15 3.69
C LEU A 263 -5.26 -15.25 3.99
N GLU A 264 -5.16 -14.43 5.03
CA GLU A 264 -6.20 -13.44 5.39
C GLU A 264 -6.44 -12.46 4.24
N ALA A 265 -5.36 -11.94 3.67
CA ALA A 265 -5.43 -11.01 2.55
C ALA A 265 -6.15 -11.65 1.35
N ALA A 266 -5.87 -12.91 1.02
CA ALA A 266 -6.51 -13.60 -0.10
C ALA A 266 -8.04 -13.70 0.09
N VAL A 267 -8.49 -14.07 1.29
CA VAL A 267 -9.92 -14.19 1.60
C VAL A 267 -10.62 -12.84 1.58
N ILE A 268 -10.03 -11.81 2.21
CA ILE A 268 -10.59 -10.46 2.23
C ILE A 268 -10.71 -9.91 0.81
N ASN A 269 -9.65 -10.06 0.00
CA ASN A 269 -9.64 -9.59 -1.38
C ASN A 269 -10.72 -10.24 -2.23
N LEU A 270 -10.98 -11.54 -2.06
CA LEU A 270 -12.06 -12.23 -2.76
C LEU A 270 -13.44 -11.65 -2.40
N ILE A 271 -13.70 -11.43 -1.10
CA ILE A 271 -14.98 -10.90 -0.61
C ILE A 271 -15.18 -9.46 -1.10
N VAL A 272 -14.16 -8.62 -0.95
CA VAL A 272 -14.21 -7.21 -1.38
C VAL A 272 -14.41 -7.14 -2.89
N ALA A 273 -13.66 -7.91 -3.69
CA ALA A 273 -13.81 -7.94 -5.14
C ALA A 273 -15.23 -8.36 -5.56
N LYS A 274 -15.79 -9.40 -4.93
CA LYS A 274 -17.16 -9.85 -5.20
C LYS A 274 -18.19 -8.74 -4.94
N ASN A 275 -18.12 -8.10 -3.77
CA ASN A 275 -19.07 -7.06 -3.38
C ASN A 275 -18.93 -5.81 -4.27
N ARG A 276 -17.69 -5.38 -4.53
CA ARG A 276 -17.38 -4.25 -5.40
C ARG A 276 -17.95 -4.49 -6.80
N ASN A 277 -17.62 -5.64 -7.40
CA ASN A 277 -18.04 -5.98 -8.76
C ASN A 277 -19.56 -6.08 -8.90
N LYS A 278 -20.25 -6.57 -7.86
CA LYS A 278 -21.72 -6.56 -7.81
C LYS A 278 -22.28 -5.13 -7.89
N VAL A 279 -21.73 -4.21 -7.10
CA VAL A 279 -22.15 -2.79 -7.08
C VAL A 279 -21.90 -2.10 -8.42
N ARG A 280 -20.73 -2.34 -9.03
CA ARG A 280 -20.46 -1.81 -10.39
C ARG A 280 -21.38 -2.38 -11.44
N GLN A 281 -21.66 -3.68 -11.39
CA GLN A 281 -22.58 -4.31 -12.34
C GLN A 281 -23.96 -3.64 -12.27
N ILE A 282 -24.48 -3.40 -11.07
CA ILE A 282 -25.75 -2.69 -10.87
C ILE A 282 -25.69 -1.29 -11.48
N CYS A 283 -24.62 -0.53 -11.20
CA CYS A 283 -24.41 0.81 -11.75
C CYS A 283 -24.41 0.77 -13.29
N THR A 284 -23.61 -0.10 -13.91
CA THR A 284 -23.51 -0.17 -15.38
C THR A 284 -24.82 -0.58 -16.07
N GLN A 285 -25.63 -1.39 -15.40
CA GLN A 285 -26.96 -1.77 -15.91
C GLN A 285 -27.94 -0.59 -15.85
N GLN A 286 -27.89 0.21 -14.78
CA GLN A 286 -28.72 1.40 -14.62
C GLN A 286 -28.37 2.47 -15.66
N ASP A 287 -27.09 2.74 -15.88
CA ASP A 287 -26.61 3.70 -16.89
C ASP A 287 -27.06 3.30 -18.31
N GLY A 288 -26.96 2.01 -18.64
CA GLY A 288 -27.41 1.48 -19.94
C GLY A 288 -28.92 1.68 -20.18
N MET A 289 -29.75 1.45 -19.16
CA MET A 289 -31.20 1.68 -19.26
C MET A 289 -31.54 3.17 -19.43
N GLN A 290 -30.86 4.07 -18.73
CA GLN A 290 -31.09 5.51 -18.85
C GLN A 290 -30.69 6.06 -20.22
N SER A 291 -29.57 5.56 -20.78
CA SER A 291 -29.14 5.93 -22.14
C SER A 291 -30.16 5.51 -23.20
N LEU A 292 -30.71 4.29 -23.09
CA LEU A 292 -31.74 3.80 -24.01
C LEU A 292 -33.04 4.59 -23.91
N ALA A 293 -33.47 4.91 -22.69
CA ALA A 293 -34.66 5.72 -22.47
C ALA A 293 -34.52 7.11 -23.11
N SER A 294 -33.36 7.76 -22.96
CA SER A 294 -33.11 9.10 -23.51
C SER A 294 -33.15 9.12 -25.05
N GLN A 295 -32.61 8.09 -25.71
CA GLN A 295 -32.67 7.94 -27.17
C GLN A 295 -34.09 7.71 -27.72
N HIS A 296 -34.99 7.16 -26.91
CA HIS A 296 -36.37 6.94 -27.32
C HIS A 296 -37.21 8.23 -27.33
N TRP A 297 -36.81 9.26 -26.58
CA TRP A 297 -37.52 10.54 -26.53
C TRP A 297 -37.03 11.56 -27.58
N GLU A 298 -35.92 11.28 -28.25
CA GLU A 298 -35.32 12.16 -29.27
C GLU A 298 -35.63 11.73 -30.72
N ASN A 299 -36.37 10.62 -30.92
CA ASN A 299 -36.86 10.14 -32.22
C ASN A 299 -38.38 10.24 -32.29
#